data_AF-A0A7J8F002-F1
#
_entry.id   AF-A0A7J8F002-F1
#
_cell.length_a   1.000
_cell.length_b   1.000
_cell.length_c   1.000
_cell.angle_alpha   90.00
_cell.angle_beta   90.00
_cell.angle_gamma   90.00
#
_symmetry.space_group_name_H-M   'P 1'
#
loop_
_entity.id
_entity.type
_entity.pdbx_description
1 polymer ?
#
loop_
_entity_poly.entity_id
_entity_poly.type
_entity_poly.pdbx_seq_one_letter_code
_entity_poly.pdbx_strand_id
1 'polypeptide(L)'
;MAREDEMREFTRNFFRCCPDLSTLTHSTVRRHFLAYADRDHLEPEEKQALKRLVEEQLLKMQVSSGRRGEDHPAVMRLKRYIRACGAHRNYKKLLGSCRSHKERLTILRAELESLGMKGNPSLEKCRALKEQREEAAEMASLDITNIISASGRPRRCTAWNPSETATPGELYRRTLDSEEERSRPPPPDWSHMRGIISSDGESN
;
A
#
# COMPACT_ATOMS: atom_id res chain seq x y z
N MET A 1 31.55 -37.01 21.88
CA MET A 1 31.12 -35.81 22.64
C MET A 1 32.17 -34.71 22.54
N ALA A 2 33.34 -34.82 23.19
CA ALA A 2 34.34 -33.73 23.24
C ALA A 2 34.76 -33.12 21.88
N ARG A 3 34.91 -33.93 20.82
CA ARG A 3 35.31 -33.46 19.48
C ARG A 3 34.22 -32.65 18.78
N GLU A 4 32.96 -33.02 18.94
CA GLU A 4 31.86 -32.25 18.37
C GLU A 4 31.69 -30.90 19.10
N ASP A 5 31.96 -30.87 20.40
CA ASP A 5 31.89 -29.66 21.21
C ASP A 5 32.96 -28.64 20.76
N GLU A 6 34.18 -29.10 20.45
CA GLU A 6 35.24 -28.26 19.86
C GLU A 6 34.83 -27.68 18.50
N MET A 7 34.23 -28.50 17.63
CA MET A 7 33.72 -28.06 16.33
C MET A 7 32.58 -27.04 16.47
N ARG A 8 31.71 -27.23 17.47
CA ARG A 8 30.64 -26.29 17.83
C ARG A 8 31.23 -24.97 18.31
N GLU A 9 32.23 -24.99 19.18
CA GLU A 9 32.89 -23.79 19.69
C GLU A 9 33.59 -23.01 18.57
N PHE A 10 34.38 -23.70 17.75
CA PHE A 10 35.01 -23.10 16.58
C PHE A 10 33.97 -22.44 15.67
N THR A 11 32.90 -23.16 15.31
CA THR A 11 31.87 -22.61 14.41
C THR A 11 31.20 -21.40 15.05
N ARG A 12 30.88 -21.44 16.34
CA ARG A 12 30.31 -20.27 17.04
C ARG A 12 31.26 -19.09 17.02
N ASN A 13 32.56 -19.29 17.26
CA ASN A 13 33.53 -18.20 17.28
C ASN A 13 33.79 -17.64 15.87
N PHE A 14 33.96 -18.52 14.89
CA PHE A 14 34.19 -18.17 13.49
C PHE A 14 33.07 -17.28 12.92
N PHE A 15 31.81 -17.63 13.18
CA PHE A 15 30.65 -16.86 12.71
C PHE A 15 30.31 -15.63 13.56
N ARG A 16 30.81 -15.52 14.80
CA ARG A 16 30.68 -14.29 15.61
C ARG A 16 31.43 -13.11 14.99
N CYS A 17 32.57 -13.36 14.35
CA CYS A 17 33.38 -12.34 13.71
C CYS A 17 32.87 -11.89 12.32
N CYS A 18 31.65 -12.31 11.93
CA CYS A 18 30.99 -11.91 10.69
C CYS A 18 31.87 -12.11 9.43
N PRO A 19 32.20 -13.37 9.08
CA PRO A 19 32.98 -13.67 7.88
C PRO A 19 32.23 -13.22 6.61
N ASP A 20 32.98 -12.89 5.55
CA ASP A 20 32.41 -12.54 4.26
C ASP A 20 31.75 -13.76 3.62
N LEU A 21 30.42 -13.71 3.51
CA LEU A 21 29.61 -14.81 2.98
C LEU A 21 29.85 -15.07 1.49
N SER A 22 30.40 -14.12 0.74
CA SER A 22 30.65 -14.27 -0.69
C SER A 22 31.82 -15.23 -0.99
N THR A 23 32.77 -15.32 -0.07
CA THR A 23 33.95 -16.20 -0.17
C THR A 23 33.80 -17.46 0.70
N LEU A 24 32.80 -17.46 1.59
CA LEU A 24 32.57 -18.52 2.54
C LEU A 24 31.98 -19.76 1.88
N THR A 25 32.79 -20.81 1.83
CA THR A 25 32.41 -22.14 1.36
C THR A 25 32.75 -23.19 2.40
N HIS A 26 32.11 -24.36 2.33
CA HIS A 26 32.43 -25.46 3.24
C HIS A 26 33.92 -25.84 3.22
N SER A 27 34.62 -25.68 2.09
CA SER A 27 36.06 -25.94 1.99
C SER A 27 36.89 -24.90 2.74
N THR A 28 36.54 -23.62 2.66
CA THR A 28 37.21 -22.56 3.44
C THR A 28 37.04 -22.77 4.94
N VAL A 29 35.82 -23.10 5.41
CA VAL A 29 35.58 -23.37 6.84
C VAL A 29 36.36 -24.60 7.31
N ARG A 30 36.41 -25.66 6.50
CA ARG A 30 37.24 -26.84 6.81
C ARG A 30 38.72 -26.49 6.95
N ARG A 31 39.25 -25.66 6.04
CA ARG A 31 40.65 -25.20 6.11
C ARG A 31 40.92 -24.42 7.39
N HIS A 32 40.02 -23.52 7.77
CA HIS A 32 40.15 -22.77 9.02
C HIS A 32 40.03 -23.66 10.26
N PHE A 33 39.16 -24.68 10.23
CA PHE A 33 39.04 -25.62 11.33
C PHE A 33 40.30 -26.49 11.49
N LEU A 34 40.86 -26.98 10.37
CA LEU A 34 42.11 -27.74 10.38
C LEU A 34 43.28 -26.92 10.95
N ALA A 35 43.36 -25.63 10.60
CA ALA A 35 44.35 -24.71 11.16
C ALA A 35 44.09 -24.33 12.63
N TYR A 36 42.84 -24.40 13.10
CA TYR A 36 42.48 -24.15 14.50
C TYR A 36 42.82 -25.36 15.40
N ALA A 37 42.59 -26.57 14.89
CA ALA A 37 42.81 -27.82 15.61
C ALA A 37 44.23 -28.40 15.40
N ASP A 38 45.09 -27.72 14.64
CA ASP A 38 46.42 -28.19 14.23
C ASP A 38 46.42 -29.63 13.65
N ARG A 39 45.53 -29.89 12.69
CA ARG A 39 45.36 -31.21 12.04
C ARG A 39 45.48 -31.13 10.52
N ASP A 40 46.01 -32.20 9.92
CA ASP A 40 46.16 -32.29 8.46
C ASP A 40 44.94 -32.90 7.75
N HIS A 41 44.17 -33.73 8.44
CA HIS A 41 43.01 -34.41 7.87
C HIS A 41 41.84 -34.54 8.85
N LEU A 42 40.64 -34.53 8.28
CA LEU A 42 39.37 -34.69 8.97
C LEU A 42 38.61 -35.89 8.40
N GLU A 43 38.07 -36.75 9.28
CA GLU A 43 37.30 -37.93 8.88
C GLU A 43 35.99 -37.52 8.18
N PRO A 44 35.39 -38.38 7.32
CA PRO A 44 34.16 -38.06 6.61
C PRO A 44 32.99 -37.72 7.56
N GLU A 45 32.93 -38.36 8.72
CA GLU A 45 31.94 -38.09 9.77
C GLU A 45 32.11 -36.70 10.39
N GLU A 46 33.35 -36.33 10.75
CA GLU A 46 33.70 -34.99 11.25
C GLU A 46 33.40 -33.92 10.19
N LYS A 47 33.71 -34.18 8.91
CA LYS A 47 33.38 -33.27 7.79
C LYS A 47 31.87 -33.04 7.66
N GLN A 48 31.06 -34.08 7.89
CA GLN A 48 29.61 -33.99 7.87
C GLN A 48 29.08 -33.21 9.08
N ALA A 49 29.63 -33.45 10.27
CA ALA A 49 29.30 -32.71 11.48
C ALA A 49 29.60 -31.20 11.32
N LEU A 50 30.78 -30.84 10.82
CA LEU A 50 31.14 -29.44 10.54
C LEU A 50 30.17 -28.80 9.55
N LYS A 51 29.81 -29.53 8.48
CA LYS A 51 28.86 -29.06 7.48
C LYS A 51 27.50 -28.72 8.12
N ARG A 52 26.96 -29.62 8.94
CA ARG A 52 25.68 -29.41 9.65
C ARG A 52 25.74 -28.18 10.57
N LEU A 53 26.83 -28.01 11.32
CA LEU A 53 27.00 -26.87 12.24
C LEU A 53 27.10 -25.54 11.50
N VAL A 54 27.81 -25.50 10.37
CA VAL A 54 27.91 -24.32 9.51
C VAL A 54 26.54 -23.95 8.95
N GLU A 55 25.79 -24.92 8.43
CA GLU A 55 24.43 -24.70 7.92
C GLU A 55 23.49 -24.18 9.03
N GLU A 56 23.56 -24.75 10.23
CA GLU A 56 22.80 -24.29 11.40
C GLU A 56 23.12 -22.83 11.77
N GLN A 57 24.41 -22.46 11.81
CA GLN A 57 24.81 -21.08 12.10
C GLN A 57 24.42 -20.12 10.98
N LEU A 58 24.51 -20.52 9.71
CA LEU A 58 24.05 -19.70 8.58
C LEU A 58 22.54 -19.43 8.64
N LEU A 59 21.74 -20.45 8.97
CA LEU A 59 20.29 -20.30 9.19
C LEU A 59 19.99 -19.35 10.36
N LYS A 60 20.70 -19.50 11.48
CA LYS A 60 20.59 -18.61 12.64
C LYS A 60 20.96 -17.17 12.28
N MET A 61 21.99 -16.99 11.46
CA MET A 61 22.38 -15.68 10.96
C MET A 61 21.32 -15.07 10.05
N GLN A 62 20.66 -15.84 9.19
CA GLN A 62 19.60 -15.34 8.31
C GLN A 62 18.38 -14.80 9.08
N VAL A 63 18.01 -15.47 10.18
CA VAL A 63 16.95 -14.99 11.09
C VAL A 63 17.37 -13.71 11.84
N SER A 64 18.67 -13.50 12.02
CA SER A 64 19.22 -12.30 12.68
C SER A 64 19.57 -11.16 11.71
N SER A 65 19.88 -11.45 10.44
CA SER A 65 20.31 -10.47 9.43
C SER A 65 19.15 -9.64 8.91
N GLY A 66 17.92 -10.15 8.99
CA GLY A 66 16.70 -9.35 8.90
C GLY A 66 16.67 -8.17 9.88
N ARG A 67 17.49 -8.17 10.95
CA ARG A 67 17.50 -7.09 11.97
C ARG A 67 18.57 -6.03 11.78
N ARG A 68 19.53 -6.16 10.86
CA ARG A 68 20.65 -5.18 10.73
C ARG A 68 20.33 -3.94 9.89
N GLY A 69 19.21 -3.94 9.17
CA GLY A 69 18.74 -2.77 8.41
C GLY A 69 17.24 -2.47 8.56
N GLU A 70 16.54 -3.28 9.36
CA GLU A 70 15.09 -3.17 9.52
C GLU A 70 14.76 -2.31 10.73
N ASP A 71 13.85 -1.34 10.55
CA ASP A 71 13.39 -0.50 11.65
C ASP A 71 12.90 -1.38 12.80
N HIS A 72 13.17 -0.95 14.04
CA HIS A 72 12.69 -1.68 15.23
C HIS A 72 11.19 -1.98 15.13
N PRO A 73 10.74 -3.19 15.52
CA PRO A 73 9.42 -3.75 15.16
C PRO A 73 8.22 -2.86 15.52
N ALA A 74 8.34 -2.08 16.59
CA ALA A 74 7.30 -1.11 16.95
C ALA A 74 7.13 0.03 15.92
N VAL A 75 8.20 0.52 15.30
CA VAL A 75 8.13 1.50 14.19
C VAL A 75 7.46 0.87 12.99
N MET A 76 7.81 -0.38 12.65
CA MET A 76 7.19 -1.11 11.55
C MET A 76 5.69 -1.29 11.76
N ARG A 77 5.27 -1.61 12.99
CA ARG A 77 3.85 -1.73 13.36
C ARG A 77 3.10 -0.39 13.21
N LEU A 78 3.67 0.72 13.67
CA LEU A 78 3.04 2.04 13.52
C LEU A 78 2.97 2.50 12.05
N LYS A 79 4.03 2.27 11.26
CA LYS A 79 4.01 2.54 9.81
C LYS A 79 2.89 1.76 9.10
N ARG A 80 2.67 0.51 9.51
CA ARG A 80 1.57 -0.33 9.01
C ARG A 80 0.20 0.28 9.36
N TYR A 81 0.04 0.78 10.58
CA TYR A 81 -1.21 1.44 11.01
C TYR A 81 -1.49 2.71 10.21
N ILE A 82 -0.48 3.57 10.01
CA ILE A 82 -0.63 4.79 9.19
C ILE A 82 -1.12 4.45 7.77
N ARG A 83 -0.54 3.41 7.15
CA ARG A 83 -0.98 2.93 5.83
C ARG A 83 -2.41 2.36 5.88
N ALA A 84 -2.77 1.63 6.93
CA ALA A 84 -4.12 1.10 7.12
C ALA A 84 -5.17 2.21 7.30
N CYS A 85 -4.80 3.36 7.86
CA CYS A 85 -5.63 4.57 7.92
C CYS A 85 -5.79 5.27 6.56
N GLY A 86 -5.21 4.74 5.48
CA GLY A 86 -5.22 5.36 4.14
C GLY A 86 -4.18 6.46 3.93
N ALA A 87 -3.39 6.81 4.95
CA ALA A 87 -2.37 7.85 4.85
C ALA A 87 -1.03 7.28 4.38
N HIS A 88 -0.43 7.93 3.38
CA HIS A 88 0.88 7.58 2.85
C HIS A 88 1.88 8.69 3.18
N ARG A 89 2.96 8.35 3.91
CA ARG A 89 3.97 9.32 4.38
C ARG A 89 5.35 8.99 3.84
N ASN A 90 6.14 10.04 3.57
CA ASN A 90 7.55 9.89 3.23
C ASN A 90 8.40 9.76 4.51
N TYR A 91 8.55 8.52 4.98
CA TYR A 91 9.26 8.23 6.22
C TYR A 91 10.75 8.61 6.20
N LYS A 92 11.38 8.72 5.02
CA LYS A 92 12.78 9.18 4.94
C LYS A 92 12.91 10.65 5.34
N LYS A 93 11.93 11.48 4.97
CA LYS A 93 11.88 12.89 5.37
C LYS A 93 11.42 13.03 6.82
N LEU A 94 10.39 12.29 7.21
CA LEU A 94 9.81 12.37 8.56
C LEU A 94 10.75 11.84 9.65
N LEU A 95 11.44 10.73 9.39
CA LEU A 95 12.28 10.04 10.37
C LEU A 95 13.79 10.24 10.10
N GLY A 96 14.15 11.02 9.09
CA GLY A 96 15.54 11.22 8.65
C GLY A 96 16.37 12.02 9.64
N SER A 97 15.76 12.95 10.37
CA SER A 97 16.42 13.71 11.45
C SER A 97 16.53 12.91 12.76
N CYS A 98 15.75 11.83 12.90
CA CYS A 98 15.64 11.11 14.17
C CYS A 98 16.81 10.17 14.39
N ARG A 99 17.48 10.35 15.53
CA ARG A 99 18.66 9.56 15.92
C ARG A 99 18.30 8.34 16.76
N SER A 100 17.17 8.39 17.46
CA SER A 100 16.72 7.31 18.36
C SER A 100 15.43 6.67 17.88
N HIS A 101 15.28 5.37 18.15
CA HIS A 101 14.03 4.67 17.89
C HIS A 101 12.85 5.24 18.72
N LYS A 102 13.10 5.68 19.96
CA LYS A 102 12.06 6.26 20.81
C LYS A 102 11.45 7.52 20.17
N GLU A 103 12.30 8.36 19.59
CA GLU A 103 11.91 9.56 18.86
C GLU A 103 11.12 9.22 17.59
N ARG A 104 11.54 8.18 16.86
CA ARG A 104 10.74 7.68 15.72
C ARG A 104 9.34 7.23 16.16
N LEU A 105 9.22 6.57 17.31
CA LEU A 105 7.92 6.17 17.85
C LEU A 105 7.05 7.35 18.27
N THR A 106 7.61 8.38 18.90
CA THR A 106 6.84 9.56 19.31
C THR A 106 6.30 10.30 18.10
N ILE A 107 7.11 10.47 17.06
CA ILE A 107 6.67 11.12 15.80
C ILE A 107 5.59 10.28 15.11
N LEU A 108 5.76 8.95 15.02
CA LEU A 108 4.75 8.10 14.39
C LEU A 108 3.43 8.03 15.19
N ARG A 109 3.49 8.14 16.52
CA ARG A 109 2.27 8.25 17.35
C ARG A 109 1.58 9.60 17.16
N ALA A 110 2.34 10.69 17.17
CA ALA A 110 1.82 12.02 16.89
C ALA A 110 1.19 12.10 15.48
N GLU A 111 1.76 11.42 14.50
CA GLU A 111 1.20 11.33 13.14
C GLU A 111 -0.10 10.51 13.11
N LEU A 112 -0.23 9.46 13.91
CA LEU A 112 -1.51 8.76 14.05
C LEU A 112 -2.56 9.66 14.72
N GLU A 113 -2.17 10.41 15.74
CA GLU A 113 -3.05 11.36 16.42
C GLU A 113 -3.52 12.48 15.48
N SER A 114 -2.63 13.03 14.65
CA SER A 114 -2.99 14.05 13.65
C SER A 114 -3.94 13.51 12.57
N LEU A 115 -3.87 12.19 12.28
CA LEU A 115 -4.83 11.50 11.42
C LEU A 115 -6.19 11.23 12.08
N GLY A 116 -6.34 11.50 13.39
CA GLY A 116 -7.58 11.32 14.14
C GLY A 116 -7.64 10.03 14.98
N MET A 117 -6.54 9.30 15.13
CA MET A 117 -6.46 8.18 16.08
C MET A 117 -6.35 8.69 17.51
N LYS A 118 -7.35 8.39 18.33
CA LYS A 118 -7.30 8.69 19.77
C LYS A 118 -6.94 7.45 20.58
N GLY A 119 -5.95 7.60 21.46
CA GLY A 119 -5.52 6.56 22.40
C GLY A 119 -4.72 5.43 21.75
N ASN A 120 -4.86 4.21 22.28
CA ASN A 120 -4.08 3.06 21.81
C ASN A 120 -4.43 2.71 20.35
N PRO A 121 -3.44 2.72 19.44
CA PRO A 121 -3.67 2.45 18.03
C PRO A 121 -3.88 0.95 17.78
N SER A 122 -5.01 0.61 17.16
CA SER A 122 -5.40 -0.76 16.76
C SER A 122 -5.75 -0.80 15.27
N LEU A 123 -5.60 -1.96 14.62
CA LEU A 123 -5.93 -2.14 13.21
C LEU A 123 -7.41 -1.88 12.91
N GLU A 124 -8.30 -2.30 13.81
CA GLU A 124 -9.75 -2.09 13.67
C GLU A 124 -10.06 -0.60 13.61
N LYS A 125 -9.47 0.19 14.53
CA LYS A 125 -9.59 1.65 14.53
C LYS A 125 -9.01 2.29 13.26
N CYS A 126 -7.94 1.71 12.68
CA CYS A 126 -7.36 2.22 11.43
C CYS A 126 -8.34 2.10 10.28
N ARG A 127 -8.99 0.94 10.17
CA ARG A 127 -9.97 0.65 9.13
C ARG A 127 -11.22 1.49 9.31
N ALA A 128 -11.75 1.58 10.53
CA ALA A 128 -12.91 2.42 10.84
C ALA A 128 -12.65 3.90 10.51
N LEU A 129 -11.47 4.44 10.80
CA LEU A 129 -11.13 5.82 10.42
C LEU A 129 -11.05 6.02 8.91
N LYS A 130 -10.57 5.02 8.18
CA LYS A 130 -10.54 5.06 6.73
C LYS A 130 -11.96 5.03 6.16
N GLU A 131 -12.79 4.11 6.65
CA GLU A 131 -14.19 3.97 6.28
C GLU A 131 -14.99 5.24 6.56
N GLN A 132 -14.84 5.85 7.75
CA GLN A 132 -15.49 7.14 8.06
C GLN A 132 -15.07 8.27 7.12
N ARG A 133 -13.80 8.30 6.67
CA ARG A 133 -13.34 9.28 5.69
C ARG A 133 -13.92 9.04 4.30
N GLU A 134 -14.06 7.78 3.93
CA GLU A 134 -14.69 7.37 2.67
C GLU A 134 -16.20 7.69 2.70
N GLU A 135 -16.93 7.29 3.74
CA GLU A 135 -18.35 7.64 3.95
C GLU A 135 -18.58 9.16 3.91
N ALA A 136 -17.73 9.95 4.57
CA ALA A 136 -17.82 11.41 4.53
C ALA A 136 -17.56 11.99 3.14
N ALA A 137 -16.65 11.39 2.36
CA ALA A 137 -16.41 11.78 0.98
C ALA A 137 -17.59 11.41 0.07
N GLU A 138 -18.19 10.23 0.25
CA GLU A 138 -19.41 9.83 -0.45
C GLU A 138 -20.54 10.81 -0.11
N MET A 139 -20.79 11.11 1.17
CA MET A 139 -21.79 12.09 1.60
C MET A 139 -21.54 13.49 1.02
N ALA A 140 -20.29 13.95 0.97
CA ALA A 140 -19.94 15.25 0.41
C ALA A 140 -20.08 15.31 -1.12
N SER A 141 -19.96 14.16 -1.80
CA SER A 141 -20.16 14.06 -3.25
C SER A 141 -21.64 14.04 -3.65
N LEU A 142 -22.55 13.72 -2.72
CA LEU A 142 -23.99 13.71 -2.96
C LEU A 142 -24.50 15.15 -3.13
N ASP A 143 -24.83 15.51 -4.36
CA ASP A 143 -25.45 16.79 -4.67
C ASP A 143 -26.95 16.78 -4.32
N ILE A 144 -27.25 17.30 -3.13
CA ILE A 144 -28.61 17.43 -2.57
C ILE A 144 -29.48 18.35 -3.45
N THR A 145 -28.90 19.23 -4.28
CA THR A 145 -29.67 20.16 -5.11
C THR A 145 -30.47 19.46 -6.20
N ASN A 146 -30.10 18.24 -6.58
CA ASN A 146 -30.83 17.43 -7.56
C ASN A 146 -32.03 16.67 -6.96
N ILE A 147 -32.21 16.72 -5.63
CA ILE A 147 -33.35 16.08 -4.99
C ILE A 147 -34.60 16.89 -5.31
N ILE A 148 -35.48 16.34 -6.15
CA ILE A 148 -36.81 16.90 -6.39
C ILE A 148 -37.59 16.78 -5.09
N SER A 149 -37.75 17.89 -4.36
CA SER A 149 -38.64 17.97 -3.21
C SER A 149 -40.03 17.52 -3.63
N ALA A 150 -40.44 16.32 -3.21
CA ALA A 150 -41.74 15.77 -3.54
C ALA A 150 -42.84 16.49 -2.74
N SER A 151 -43.18 17.72 -3.14
CA SER A 151 -44.41 18.39 -2.70
C SER A 151 -45.61 17.76 -3.43
N GLY A 152 -45.86 16.47 -3.17
CA GLY A 152 -46.97 15.71 -3.74
C GLY A 152 -46.89 15.50 -5.26
N ARG A 153 -47.55 14.43 -5.74
CA ARG A 153 -47.73 14.18 -7.18
C ARG A 153 -48.62 15.30 -7.74
N PRO A 154 -48.19 16.06 -8.77
CA PRO A 154 -49.08 17.00 -9.45
C PRO A 154 -50.31 16.23 -9.93
N ARG A 155 -51.50 16.62 -9.45
CA ARG A 155 -52.76 16.08 -9.96
C ARG A 155 -52.80 16.38 -11.46
N ARG A 156 -53.23 15.40 -12.24
CA ARG A 156 -53.34 15.46 -13.70
C ARG A 156 -54.19 16.68 -14.08
N CYS A 157 -53.55 17.79 -14.44
CA CYS A 157 -54.22 18.90 -15.11
C CYS A 157 -54.50 18.44 -16.54
N THR A 158 -55.76 18.47 -16.93
CA THR A 158 -56.18 18.41 -18.33
C THR A 158 -55.42 19.47 -19.11
N ALA A 159 -54.62 19.03 -20.08
CA ALA A 159 -53.92 19.91 -21.00
C ALA A 159 -54.93 20.74 -21.79
N TRP A 160 -54.51 21.97 -22.15
CA TRP A 160 -55.21 23.02 -22.90
C TRP A 160 -55.94 24.09 -22.08
N ASN A 161 -55.16 24.91 -21.37
CA ASN A 161 -55.44 26.35 -21.22
C ASN A 161 -54.18 27.11 -21.71
N PRO A 162 -54.22 27.81 -22.88
CA PRO A 162 -53.05 28.45 -23.48
C PRO A 162 -52.80 29.88 -22.97
N SER A 163 -53.04 30.13 -21.69
CA SER A 163 -52.82 31.46 -21.12
C SER A 163 -52.28 31.32 -19.70
N GLU A 164 -50.97 31.11 -19.61
CA GLU A 164 -50.12 31.73 -18.60
C GLU A 164 -48.65 31.52 -19.02
N THR A 165 -47.98 32.65 -19.17
CA THR A 165 -46.65 32.84 -19.73
C THR A 165 -45.56 32.16 -18.90
N ALA A 166 -44.91 31.14 -19.47
CA ALA A 166 -43.61 30.67 -19.00
C ALA A 166 -42.53 31.20 -19.95
N THR A 167 -41.75 32.17 -19.50
CA THR A 167 -40.52 32.66 -20.14
C THR A 167 -39.48 31.53 -20.18
N PRO A 168 -39.07 31.01 -21.34
CA PRO A 168 -38.03 30.00 -21.43
C PRO A 168 -36.66 30.69 -21.48
N GLY A 169 -36.07 30.97 -20.31
CA GLY A 169 -34.82 31.75 -20.22
C GLY A 169 -33.68 31.14 -19.40
N GLU A 170 -33.91 30.17 -18.51
CA GLU A 170 -32.92 29.87 -17.45
C GLU A 170 -32.58 28.38 -17.26
N LEU A 171 -32.81 27.55 -18.26
CA LEU A 171 -32.25 26.19 -18.27
C LEU A 171 -31.00 26.17 -19.15
N TYR A 172 -29.86 26.54 -18.56
CA TYR A 172 -28.53 25.90 -18.68
C TYR A 172 -27.40 26.90 -18.34
N ARG A 173 -27.18 27.21 -17.05
CA ARG A 173 -25.95 27.91 -16.64
C ARG A 173 -24.84 26.87 -16.48
N ARG A 174 -24.17 26.58 -17.61
CA ARG A 174 -22.91 25.83 -17.68
C ARG A 174 -21.84 26.60 -16.90
N THR A 175 -21.49 26.15 -15.69
CA THR A 175 -20.31 26.65 -15.00
C THR A 175 -19.09 25.92 -15.54
N LEU A 176 -18.40 26.52 -16.51
CA LEU A 176 -16.98 26.28 -16.71
C LEU A 176 -16.33 27.61 -17.05
N ASP A 177 -15.65 28.13 -16.04
CA ASP A 177 -14.60 29.13 -16.17
C ASP A 177 -13.44 28.46 -16.96
N SER A 178 -13.38 28.74 -18.26
CA SER A 178 -12.25 28.44 -19.15
C SER A 178 -12.44 29.30 -20.39
N GLU A 179 -11.62 30.33 -20.46
CA GLU A 179 -11.56 31.31 -21.53
C GLU A 179 -10.96 30.67 -22.79
N GLU A 180 -11.78 30.00 -23.61
CA GLU A 180 -11.43 29.82 -25.03
C GLU A 180 -12.70 29.65 -25.88
N GLU A 181 -13.00 30.69 -26.66
CA GLU A 181 -14.07 30.70 -27.64
C GLU A 181 -13.71 29.79 -28.82
N ARG A 182 -13.95 28.48 -28.67
CA ARG A 182 -14.02 27.56 -29.81
C ARG A 182 -15.44 27.57 -30.37
N SER A 183 -15.60 28.25 -31.49
CA SER A 183 -16.77 28.17 -32.37
C SER A 183 -17.25 26.70 -32.50
N ARG A 184 -18.51 26.45 -32.10
CA ARG A 184 -19.11 25.12 -32.18
C ARG A 184 -19.04 24.61 -33.62
N PRO A 185 -18.60 23.36 -33.86
CA PRO A 185 -18.65 22.79 -35.20
C PRO A 185 -20.11 22.73 -35.67
N PRO A 186 -20.37 22.93 -36.98
CA PRO A 186 -21.71 22.77 -37.53
C PRO A 186 -22.22 21.35 -37.23
N PRO A 187 -23.53 21.19 -36.99
CA PRO A 187 -24.11 19.87 -36.73
C PRO A 187 -23.75 18.91 -37.87
N PRO A 188 -23.39 17.65 -37.55
CA PRO A 188 -23.04 16.66 -38.56
C PRO A 188 -24.14 16.51 -39.60
N ASP A 189 -23.75 16.49 -40.88
CA ASP A 189 -24.68 16.33 -41.99
C ASP A 189 -25.15 14.88 -42.10
N TRP A 190 -26.32 14.61 -41.52
CA TRP A 190 -27.00 13.31 -41.60
C TRP A 190 -27.72 13.08 -42.94
N SER A 191 -27.58 13.97 -43.93
CA SER A 191 -28.23 13.82 -45.25
C SER A 191 -27.80 12.54 -45.97
N HIS A 192 -26.57 12.08 -45.72
CA HIS A 192 -26.02 10.81 -46.22
C HIS A 192 -26.73 9.57 -45.65
N MET A 193 -27.49 9.69 -44.57
CA MET A 193 -28.29 8.59 -44.00
C MET A 193 -29.73 8.55 -44.52
N ARG A 194 -30.16 9.53 -45.33
CA ARG A 194 -31.47 9.49 -46.01
C ARG A 194 -31.39 8.51 -47.17
N GLY A 195 -31.78 7.26 -46.90
CA GLY A 195 -31.77 6.17 -47.88
C GLY A 195 -31.28 4.83 -47.35
N ILE A 196 -30.82 4.76 -46.10
CA ILE A 196 -30.34 3.50 -45.47
C ILE A 196 -31.51 2.66 -44.92
N ILE A 197 -32.69 3.26 -44.72
CA ILE A 197 -33.87 2.52 -44.26
C ILE A 197 -34.64 2.03 -45.50
N SER A 198 -34.33 0.81 -45.95
CA SER A 198 -35.23 0.06 -46.83
C SER A 198 -36.54 -0.17 -46.09
N SER A 199 -37.62 0.40 -46.60
CA SER A 199 -38.99 0.09 -46.15
C SER A 199 -39.40 -1.27 -46.70
N ASP A 200 -38.92 -2.36 -46.09
CA ASP A 200 -39.53 -3.69 -46.26
C ASP A 200 -40.56 -3.90 -45.16
N GLY A 201 -41.72 -3.28 -45.36
CA GLY A 201 -42.97 -3.63 -44.69
C GLY A 201 -43.79 -4.52 -45.61
N GLU A 202 -43.36 -5.76 -45.82
CA GLU A 202 -44.17 -6.77 -46.50
C GLU A 202 -45.03 -7.48 -45.44
N SER A 203 -46.29 -7.06 -45.33
CA SER A 203 -47.32 -7.81 -44.61
C SER A 203 -47.76 -9.00 -45.46
N ASN A 204 -47.58 -10.21 -44.94
CA ASN A 204 -48.58 -11.26 -45.02
C ASN A 204 -48.42 -12.24 -43.86
#